data_AF-A0A2N2QYE8-F1
#
_entry.id   AF-A0A2N2QYE8-F1
#
_cell.length_a   1.000
_cell.length_b   1.000
_cell.length_c   1.000
_cell.angle_alpha   90.00
_cell.angle_beta   90.00
_cell.angle_gamma   90.00
#
_symmetry.space_group_name_H-M   'P 1'
#
loop_
_entity.id
_entity.type
_entity.pdbx_description
1 polymer ?
#
loop_
_entity_poly.entity_id
_entity_poly.type
_entity_poly.pdbx_seq_one_letter_code
_entity_poly.pdbx_strand_id
1 'polypeptide(L)'
;MIWPKICSRLYSIMHLIPNKEILMKISYIASVLALGLFASTNASAVVVGGVDFGATGTFQHIETATFANTFIAPGSAVGTQTIGYGKVSTINSSSDYCAGSCTLYYTYSAELSQTAGVPVINLTNSVYSFYLSGASDIDFYTQTSAQNIAYIQAQSEWVRLTGHDITPLIFPAPAGTDYQIITLTYNATSFQGLGSGLADVDQNWGLADVVSYLDSDQVTDGSGGFADVTITSSVSSAERNPMDTCTFLTGQFCLDGTANLRGSTNYVPEPGGLALLGLGALGLGVLRRRKVA
;
A
#
# COMPACT_ATOMS: atom_id res chain seq x y z
N MET A 1 38.32 29.41 -15.34
CA MET A 1 39.23 29.62 -16.50
C MET A 1 39.99 28.32 -16.84
N ILE A 2 39.34 27.29 -17.39
CA ILE A 2 40.01 26.02 -17.78
C ILE A 2 39.58 25.55 -19.18
N TRP A 3 38.42 25.98 -19.65
CA TRP A 3 37.83 25.61 -20.94
C TRP A 3 38.62 25.97 -22.22
N PRO A 4 39.32 27.12 -22.33
CA PRO A 4 39.98 27.47 -23.60
C PRO A 4 41.21 26.60 -23.92
N LYS A 5 41.84 26.00 -22.91
CA LYS A 5 43.07 25.19 -23.07
C LYS A 5 42.81 23.75 -23.49
N ILE A 6 41.59 23.22 -23.28
CA ILE A 6 41.22 21.85 -23.65
C ILE A 6 40.86 21.76 -25.15
N CYS A 7 40.14 22.75 -25.70
CA CYS A 7 39.80 22.77 -27.13
C CYS A 7 41.01 22.91 -28.05
N SER A 8 42.05 23.66 -27.64
CA SER A 8 43.27 23.84 -28.43
C SER A 8 44.11 22.57 -28.56
N ARG A 9 44.11 21.69 -27.55
CA ARG A 9 44.87 20.43 -27.59
C ARG A 9 44.17 19.33 -28.40
N LEU A 10 42.84 19.31 -28.47
CA LEU A 10 42.10 18.36 -29.29
C LEU A 10 42.27 18.62 -30.79
N TYR A 11 42.38 19.89 -31.20
CA TYR A 11 42.58 20.25 -32.61
C TYR A 11 43.95 19.84 -33.16
N SER A 12 44.99 19.85 -32.32
CA SER A 12 46.37 19.53 -32.72
C SER A 12 46.62 18.01 -32.86
N ILE A 13 45.83 17.17 -32.19
CA ILE A 13 45.90 15.70 -32.31
C ILE A 13 45.20 15.20 -33.58
N MET A 14 44.25 15.96 -34.15
CA MET A 14 43.51 15.56 -35.36
C MET A 14 44.34 15.59 -36.66
N HIS A 15 45.54 16.20 -36.67
CA HIS A 15 46.42 16.23 -37.85
C HIS A 15 47.46 15.09 -37.90
N LEU A 16 47.54 14.24 -36.87
CA LEU A 16 48.52 13.14 -36.79
C LEU A 16 47.94 11.75 -37.09
N ILE A 17 46.69 11.66 -37.56
CA ILE A 17 46.05 10.39 -37.91
C ILE A 17 45.91 10.33 -39.44
N PRO A 18 46.78 9.59 -40.16
CA PRO A 18 46.79 9.56 -41.63
C PRO A 18 45.63 8.77 -42.26
N ASN A 19 44.68 8.28 -41.46
CA ASN A 19 43.57 7.47 -41.93
C ASN A 19 42.23 8.11 -41.57
N LYS A 20 41.60 8.76 -42.56
CA LYS A 20 40.20 9.22 -42.50
C LYS A 20 39.24 8.11 -42.05
N GLU A 21 39.57 6.85 -42.33
CA GLU A 21 38.85 5.66 -41.86
C GLU A 21 38.82 5.50 -40.34
N ILE A 22 39.91 5.83 -39.64
CA ILE A 22 40.00 5.65 -38.18
C ILE A 22 39.21 6.75 -37.46
N LEU A 23 39.28 7.99 -37.97
CA LEU A 23 38.48 9.11 -37.49
C LEU A 23 36.97 8.87 -37.70
N MET A 24 36.56 8.31 -38.83
CA MET A 24 35.15 7.98 -39.09
C MET A 24 34.64 6.86 -38.17
N LYS A 25 35.47 5.84 -37.89
CA LYS A 25 35.13 4.74 -36.96
C LYS A 25 35.01 5.24 -35.51
N ILE A 26 35.87 6.17 -35.07
CA ILE A 26 35.80 6.76 -33.72
C ILE A 26 34.57 7.67 -33.56
N SER A 27 34.22 8.48 -34.57
CA SER A 27 33.00 9.29 -34.56
C SER A 27 31.71 8.46 -34.54
N TYR A 28 31.71 7.28 -35.16
CA TYR A 28 30.59 6.32 -35.11
C TYR A 28 30.45 5.63 -33.74
N ILE A 29 31.55 5.40 -33.03
CA ILE A 29 31.53 4.79 -31.68
C ILE A 29 31.04 5.81 -30.64
N ALA A 30 31.42 7.09 -30.77
CA ALA A 30 30.98 8.15 -29.87
C ALA A 30 29.47 8.47 -29.98
N SER A 31 28.88 8.36 -31.17
CA SER A 31 27.43 8.56 -31.37
C SER A 31 26.58 7.39 -30.87
N VAL A 32 27.11 6.16 -30.89
CA VAL A 32 26.46 4.97 -30.30
C VAL A 32 26.51 5.00 -28.77
N LEU A 33 27.59 5.52 -28.17
CA LEU A 33 27.68 5.73 -26.72
C LEU A 33 26.79 6.88 -26.22
N ALA A 34 26.59 7.93 -27.03
CA ALA A 34 25.68 9.02 -26.71
C ALA A 34 24.19 8.61 -26.74
N LEU A 35 23.80 7.62 -27.55
CA LEU A 35 22.43 7.08 -27.58
C LEU A 35 22.13 6.13 -26.40
N GLY A 36 23.16 5.53 -25.78
CA GLY A 36 23.01 4.67 -24.60
C GLY A 36 22.81 5.43 -23.28
N LEU A 37 23.17 6.71 -23.23
CA LEU A 37 23.09 7.54 -22.02
C LEU A 37 21.74 8.24 -21.83
N PHE A 38 20.82 8.17 -22.79
CA PHE A 38 19.45 8.71 -22.66
C PHE A 38 18.40 7.64 -22.33
N ALA A 39 18.78 6.37 -22.23
CA ALA A 39 17.87 5.28 -21.87
C ALA A 39 17.80 5.02 -20.35
N SER A 40 18.42 5.86 -19.52
CA SER A 40 18.15 5.88 -18.07
C SER A 40 16.90 6.71 -17.81
N THR A 41 15.75 6.23 -18.28
CA THR A 41 14.47 6.73 -17.76
C THR A 41 14.44 6.33 -16.29
N ASN A 42 14.43 7.32 -15.38
CA ASN A 42 14.09 7.05 -13.98
C ASN A 42 12.78 6.25 -13.99
N ALA A 43 12.74 5.12 -13.29
CA ALA A 43 11.52 4.34 -13.16
C ALA A 43 10.42 5.30 -12.65
N SER A 44 9.41 5.53 -13.49
CA SER A 44 8.29 6.38 -13.13
C SER A 44 7.58 5.74 -11.95
N ALA A 45 7.13 6.57 -11.00
CA ALA A 45 6.22 6.16 -9.95
C ALA A 45 5.03 5.40 -10.53
N VAL A 46 4.64 4.30 -9.88
CA VAL A 46 3.45 3.53 -10.22
C VAL A 46 2.29 4.11 -9.44
N VAL A 47 1.43 4.86 -10.15
CA VAL A 47 0.25 5.50 -9.57
C VAL A 47 -0.98 4.69 -9.93
N VAL A 48 -1.68 4.18 -8.92
CA VAL A 48 -2.92 3.39 -9.09
C VAL A 48 -4.03 4.04 -8.29
N GLY A 49 -5.14 4.37 -8.96
CA GLY A 49 -6.28 5.02 -8.30
C GLY A 49 -5.94 6.34 -7.59
N GLY A 50 -4.98 7.11 -8.11
CA GLY A 50 -4.54 8.39 -7.52
C GLY A 50 -3.50 8.27 -6.41
N VAL A 51 -3.04 7.05 -6.11
CA VAL A 51 -2.09 6.73 -5.05
C VAL A 51 -0.78 6.24 -5.64
N ASP A 52 0.33 6.83 -5.22
CA ASP A 52 1.70 6.51 -5.61
C ASP A 52 2.28 5.40 -4.72
N PHE A 53 2.60 4.26 -5.33
CA PHE A 53 3.27 3.13 -4.68
C PHE A 53 4.80 3.14 -4.85
N GLY A 54 5.34 4.21 -5.43
CA GLY A 54 6.74 4.38 -5.75
C GLY A 54 7.18 3.68 -7.02
N ALA A 55 8.46 3.82 -7.35
CA ALA A 55 9.05 3.32 -8.59
C ALA A 55 9.12 1.77 -8.69
N THR A 56 9.02 1.05 -7.57
CA THR A 56 9.01 -0.42 -7.60
C THR A 56 7.64 -0.98 -7.96
N GLY A 57 6.55 -0.21 -7.78
CA GLY A 57 5.18 -0.69 -8.02
C GLY A 57 4.78 -1.87 -7.13
N THR A 58 5.54 -2.13 -6.07
CA THR A 58 5.27 -3.21 -5.12
C THR A 58 4.50 -2.63 -3.96
N PHE A 59 3.29 -3.14 -3.69
CA PHE A 59 2.70 -2.93 -2.38
C PHE A 59 3.54 -3.69 -1.35
N GLN A 60 4.09 -2.98 -0.38
CA GLN A 60 4.79 -3.60 0.74
C GLN A 60 4.11 -3.28 2.05
N HIS A 61 3.64 -2.04 2.20
CA HIS A 61 2.96 -1.59 3.41
C HIS A 61 2.01 -0.43 3.18
N ILE A 62 0.85 -0.48 3.85
CA ILE A 62 -0.03 0.65 4.18
C ILE A 62 0.00 0.74 5.71
N GLU A 63 0.44 1.86 6.24
CA GLU A 63 0.31 2.17 7.67
C GLU A 63 -0.82 3.14 7.91
N THR A 64 -1.49 2.95 9.04
CA THR A 64 -2.67 3.72 9.39
C THR A 64 -2.60 4.27 10.80
N ALA A 65 -3.27 5.41 10.99
CA ALA A 65 -3.64 5.94 12.29
C ALA A 65 -5.13 5.70 12.52
N THR A 66 -5.47 4.89 13.51
CA THR A 66 -6.85 4.67 13.97
C THR A 66 -7.20 5.73 15.00
N PHE A 67 -8.15 6.60 14.69
CA PHE A 67 -8.51 7.70 15.60
C PHE A 67 -9.56 7.29 16.62
N ALA A 68 -10.49 6.42 16.23
CA ALA A 68 -11.41 5.83 17.17
C ALA A 68 -11.92 4.47 16.70
N ASN A 69 -12.16 3.57 17.65
CA ASN A 69 -12.79 2.28 17.48
C ASN A 69 -13.74 2.01 18.66
N THR A 70 -14.86 1.35 18.40
CA THR A 70 -15.81 1.02 19.45
C THR A 70 -15.28 -0.12 20.31
N PHE A 71 -15.54 0.01 21.60
CA PHE A 71 -15.15 -0.97 22.60
C PHE A 71 -16.12 -2.15 22.63
N ILE A 72 -15.59 -3.36 22.82
CA ILE A 72 -16.36 -4.56 23.13
C ILE A 72 -16.07 -4.92 24.58
N ALA A 73 -17.06 -4.76 25.47
CA ALA A 73 -16.88 -5.09 26.88
C ALA A 73 -16.72 -6.61 27.09
N PRO A 74 -15.93 -7.03 28.11
CA PRO A 74 -15.90 -8.42 28.55
C PRO A 74 -17.33 -8.94 28.81
N GLY A 75 -17.65 -10.10 28.25
CA GLY A 75 -18.98 -10.72 28.37
C GLY A 75 -20.03 -10.22 27.37
N SER A 76 -19.65 -9.38 26.39
CA SER A 76 -20.52 -9.05 25.25
C SER A 76 -20.94 -10.32 24.49
N ALA A 77 -22.15 -10.30 23.95
CA ALA A 77 -22.68 -11.44 23.19
C ALA A 77 -21.96 -11.62 21.86
N VAL A 78 -21.83 -12.87 21.39
CA VAL A 78 -21.40 -13.17 20.02
C VAL A 78 -22.32 -12.44 19.02
N GLY A 79 -21.73 -11.91 17.95
CA GLY A 79 -22.40 -11.03 16.99
C GLY A 79 -22.39 -9.54 17.37
N THR A 80 -21.82 -9.17 18.52
CA THR A 80 -21.61 -7.76 18.86
C THR A 80 -20.66 -7.11 17.85
N GLN A 81 -21.10 -6.02 17.22
CA GLN A 81 -20.31 -5.28 16.25
C GLN A 81 -19.30 -4.34 16.91
N THR A 82 -18.12 -4.26 16.30
CA THR A 82 -17.14 -3.21 16.51
C THR A 82 -16.97 -2.41 15.23
N ILE A 83 -16.78 -1.09 15.36
CA ILE A 83 -16.67 -0.16 14.24
C ILE A 83 -15.59 0.85 14.58
N GLY A 84 -14.70 1.12 13.63
CA GLY A 84 -13.66 2.13 13.78
C GLY A 84 -13.45 2.95 12.51
N TYR A 85 -12.63 3.98 12.63
CA TYR A 85 -12.19 4.78 11.50
C TYR A 85 -10.80 5.37 11.73
N GLY A 86 -10.17 5.75 10.64
CA GLY A 86 -8.85 6.31 10.65
C GLY A 86 -8.44 6.92 9.32
N LYS A 87 -7.15 7.24 9.22
CA LYS A 87 -6.51 7.62 7.96
C LYS A 87 -5.27 6.78 7.69
N VAL A 88 -4.93 6.66 6.42
CA VAL A 88 -3.63 6.12 6.00
C VAL A 88 -2.57 7.18 6.27
N SER A 89 -1.59 6.85 7.09
CA SER A 89 -0.47 7.74 7.41
C SER A 89 0.61 7.69 6.34
N THR A 90 0.92 6.48 5.86
CA THR A 90 1.97 6.24 4.88
C THR A 90 1.64 5.06 3.99
N ILE A 91 2.16 5.09 2.77
CA ILE A 91 2.18 3.96 1.83
C ILE A 91 3.62 3.77 1.42
N ASN A 92 4.13 2.56 1.57
CA ASN A 92 5.53 2.25 1.34
C ASN A 92 6.48 3.25 2.06
N SER A 93 6.12 3.65 3.30
CA SER A 93 6.83 4.59 4.17
C SER A 93 6.86 6.03 3.66
N SER A 94 6.15 6.32 2.57
CA SER A 94 5.95 7.68 2.08
C SER A 94 4.67 8.26 2.65
N SER A 95 4.75 9.43 3.26
CA SER A 95 3.58 10.24 3.63
C SER A 95 3.05 11.07 2.45
N ASP A 96 3.82 11.17 1.37
CA ASP A 96 3.45 11.84 0.11
C ASP A 96 3.03 10.77 -0.91
N TYR A 97 2.06 9.95 -0.52
CA TYR A 97 1.56 8.85 -1.34
C TYR A 97 0.47 9.29 -2.33
N CYS A 98 0.08 10.57 -2.31
CA CYS A 98 -0.93 11.08 -3.22
C CYS A 98 -0.25 11.61 -4.49
N ALA A 99 -0.73 11.21 -5.67
CA ALA A 99 -0.26 11.79 -6.93
C ALA A 99 -0.74 13.24 -7.18
N GLY A 100 -1.28 13.89 -6.14
CA GLY A 100 -1.89 15.22 -6.11
C GLY A 100 -2.32 15.57 -4.68
N SER A 101 -3.25 16.50 -4.48
CA SER A 101 -3.85 16.73 -3.15
C SER A 101 -4.89 15.66 -2.86
N CYS A 102 -4.57 14.71 -1.98
CA CYS A 102 -5.52 13.69 -1.56
C CYS A 102 -5.33 13.28 -0.10
N THR A 103 -6.27 12.51 0.44
CA THR A 103 -6.09 11.80 1.71
C THR A 103 -6.87 10.49 1.63
N LEU A 104 -6.24 9.39 2.04
CA LEU A 104 -6.91 8.11 2.20
C LEU A 104 -7.43 7.97 3.63
N TYR A 105 -8.74 7.76 3.73
CA TYR A 105 -9.42 7.43 4.95
C TYR A 105 -9.84 5.97 4.93
N TYR A 106 -10.16 5.41 6.09
CA TYR A 106 -10.80 4.11 6.16
C TYR A 106 -11.82 4.03 7.28
N THR A 107 -12.77 3.13 7.09
CA THR A 107 -13.63 2.61 8.16
C THR A 107 -13.37 1.13 8.34
N TYR A 108 -13.49 0.67 9.57
CA TYR A 108 -13.39 -0.73 9.94
C TYR A 108 -14.71 -1.19 10.55
N SER A 109 -15.13 -2.41 10.27
CA SER A 109 -16.18 -3.09 11.03
C SER A 109 -15.86 -4.57 11.18
N ALA A 110 -16.25 -5.16 12.30
CA ALA A 110 -16.20 -6.61 12.50
C ALA A 110 -17.20 -7.04 13.58
N GLU A 111 -17.38 -8.34 13.73
CA GLU A 111 -18.30 -8.96 14.68
C GLU A 111 -17.56 -9.89 15.64
N LEU A 112 -17.93 -9.85 16.92
CA LEU A 112 -17.42 -10.78 17.92
C LEU A 112 -17.87 -12.21 17.60
N SER A 113 -16.96 -13.05 17.11
CA SER A 113 -17.23 -14.46 16.79
C SER A 113 -17.24 -15.32 18.06
N GLN A 114 -16.29 -15.07 18.96
CA GLN A 114 -16.17 -15.80 20.22
C GLN A 114 -15.38 -14.97 21.23
N THR A 115 -15.74 -15.11 22.51
CA THR A 115 -14.84 -14.78 23.61
C THR A 115 -14.10 -16.06 24.01
N ALA A 116 -12.83 -16.18 23.67
CA ALA A 116 -12.00 -17.33 24.08
C ALA A 116 -11.51 -17.20 25.54
N GLY A 117 -12.30 -16.51 26.37
CA GLY A 117 -11.88 -15.95 27.66
C GLY A 117 -11.08 -14.65 27.51
N VAL A 118 -11.21 -13.72 28.46
CA VAL A 118 -10.26 -12.59 28.58
C VAL A 118 -8.87 -13.21 28.84
N PRO A 119 -7.82 -12.89 28.07
CA PRO A 119 -7.64 -11.67 27.26
C PRO A 119 -7.91 -11.75 25.75
N VAL A 120 -8.41 -12.86 25.18
CA VAL A 120 -8.46 -13.04 23.72
C VAL A 120 -9.88 -12.92 23.18
N ILE A 121 -10.08 -12.01 22.22
CA ILE A 121 -11.32 -11.91 21.45
C ILE A 121 -11.05 -12.27 19.98
N ASN A 122 -11.99 -13.01 19.40
CA ASN A 122 -11.95 -13.36 17.98
C ASN A 122 -13.04 -12.57 17.26
N LEU A 123 -12.65 -11.92 16.18
CA LEU A 123 -13.54 -11.17 15.31
C LEU A 123 -13.69 -11.89 13.95
N THR A 124 -14.89 -11.81 13.40
CA THR A 124 -15.31 -12.33 12.08
C THR A 124 -16.05 -11.22 11.33
N ASN A 125 -16.42 -11.45 10.08
CA ASN A 125 -17.05 -10.49 9.18
C ASN A 125 -16.28 -9.16 9.16
N SER A 126 -14.94 -9.24 9.16
CA SER A 126 -14.08 -8.08 9.24
C SER A 126 -14.03 -7.38 7.88
N VAL A 127 -14.26 -6.08 7.87
CA VAL A 127 -14.29 -5.27 6.66
C VAL A 127 -13.49 -3.99 6.89
N TYR A 128 -12.55 -3.71 6.00
CA TYR A 128 -11.81 -2.46 5.91
C TYR A 128 -12.16 -1.77 4.61
N SER A 129 -12.95 -0.70 4.69
CA SER A 129 -13.34 0.09 3.53
C SER A 129 -12.47 1.34 3.47
N PHE A 130 -11.69 1.49 2.41
CA PHE A 130 -10.85 2.66 2.19
C PHE A 130 -11.54 3.63 1.22
N TYR A 131 -11.42 4.92 1.52
CA TYR A 131 -12.03 5.98 0.77
C TYR A 131 -11.00 7.06 0.45
N LEU A 132 -11.02 7.55 -0.79
CA LEU A 132 -10.14 8.58 -1.29
C LEU A 132 -10.86 9.94 -1.26
N SER A 133 -10.31 10.89 -0.52
CA SER A 133 -10.71 12.29 -0.60
C SER A 133 -9.78 13.06 -1.52
N GLY A 134 -10.34 13.91 -2.38
CA GLY A 134 -9.58 14.87 -3.20
C GLY A 134 -9.22 16.16 -2.48
N ALA A 135 -9.44 16.23 -1.16
CA ALA A 135 -9.09 17.35 -0.30
C ALA A 135 -7.94 16.97 0.65
N SER A 136 -7.38 17.97 1.33
CA SER A 136 -6.45 17.73 2.44
C SER A 136 -7.17 17.10 3.64
N ASP A 137 -6.38 16.64 4.60
CA ASP A 137 -6.90 16.00 5.80
C ASP A 137 -7.72 16.95 6.68
N ILE A 138 -8.67 16.38 7.43
CA ILE A 138 -9.46 17.10 8.43
C ILE A 138 -9.03 16.73 9.85
N ASP A 139 -9.27 17.62 10.80
CA ASP A 139 -9.08 17.33 12.21
C ASP A 139 -10.30 16.58 12.79
N PHE A 140 -10.14 15.26 12.94
CA PHE A 140 -11.17 14.37 13.46
C PHE A 140 -11.54 14.61 14.93
N TYR A 141 -10.75 15.38 15.68
CA TYR A 141 -11.04 15.69 17.09
C TYR A 141 -12.00 16.87 17.27
N THR A 142 -12.48 17.47 16.17
CA THR A 142 -13.43 18.59 16.19
C THR A 142 -14.89 18.16 16.04
N GLN A 143 -15.15 16.87 15.82
CA GLN A 143 -16.49 16.33 15.59
C GLN A 143 -16.64 14.91 16.17
N THR A 144 -17.89 14.45 16.32
CA THR A 144 -18.17 13.11 16.89
C THR A 144 -17.71 12.00 15.96
N SER A 145 -17.43 10.81 16.51
CA SER A 145 -17.07 9.64 15.71
C SER A 145 -18.12 9.26 14.66
N ALA A 146 -19.40 9.45 14.97
CA ALA A 146 -20.48 9.22 14.01
C ALA A 146 -20.41 10.20 12.81
N GLN A 147 -20.10 11.48 13.06
CA GLN A 147 -19.89 12.46 12.00
C GLN A 147 -18.63 12.16 11.18
N ASN A 148 -17.54 11.70 11.83
CA ASN A 148 -16.32 11.27 11.16
C ASN A 148 -16.57 10.13 10.18
N ILE A 149 -17.26 9.08 10.63
CA ILE A 149 -17.64 7.94 9.78
C ILE A 149 -18.49 8.40 8.60
N ALA A 150 -19.52 9.23 8.85
CA ALA A 150 -20.37 9.74 7.79
C ALA A 150 -19.60 10.59 6.76
N TYR A 151 -18.66 11.41 7.22
CA TYR A 151 -17.78 12.19 6.35
C TYR A 151 -16.90 11.28 5.48
N ILE A 152 -16.26 10.27 6.07
CA ILE A 152 -15.38 9.31 5.38
C ILE A 152 -16.18 8.53 4.33
N GLN A 153 -17.35 8.01 4.69
CA GLN A 153 -18.20 7.22 3.79
C GLN A 153 -18.82 8.04 2.66
N ALA A 154 -18.85 9.37 2.79
CA ALA A 154 -19.26 10.28 1.72
C ALA A 154 -18.14 10.57 0.70
N GLN A 155 -16.90 10.11 0.95
CA GLN A 155 -15.79 10.22 0.00
C GLN A 155 -15.87 9.12 -1.08
N SER A 156 -15.00 9.19 -2.08
CA SER A 156 -14.96 8.21 -3.16
C SER A 156 -14.44 6.86 -2.66
N GLU A 157 -15.15 5.78 -2.96
CA GLU A 157 -14.73 4.41 -2.65
C GLU A 157 -13.42 4.08 -3.38
N TRP A 158 -12.40 3.61 -2.66
CA TRP A 158 -11.07 3.31 -3.22
C TRP A 158 -10.83 1.81 -3.36
N VAL A 159 -10.80 1.09 -2.23
CA VAL A 159 -10.73 -0.38 -2.18
C VAL A 159 -11.32 -0.87 -0.87
N ARG A 160 -11.87 -2.07 -0.86
CA ARG A 160 -12.34 -2.72 0.35
C ARG A 160 -11.60 -4.03 0.53
N LEU A 161 -11.22 -4.31 1.78
CA LEU A 161 -10.64 -5.59 2.18
C LEU A 161 -11.63 -6.30 3.10
N THR A 162 -11.85 -7.58 2.89
CA THR A 162 -12.66 -8.45 3.73
C THR A 162 -11.76 -9.46 4.44
N GLY A 163 -12.11 -9.86 5.66
CA GLY A 163 -11.35 -10.88 6.38
C GLY A 163 -11.21 -12.14 5.54
N HIS A 164 -10.02 -12.72 5.53
CA HIS A 164 -9.73 -13.95 4.82
C HIS A 164 -10.15 -15.15 5.67
N ASP A 165 -10.88 -16.08 5.05
CA ASP A 165 -11.31 -17.32 5.67
C ASP A 165 -10.12 -18.24 5.89
N ILE A 166 -9.70 -18.39 7.15
CA ILE A 166 -8.70 -19.39 7.53
C ILE A 166 -9.39 -20.64 8.07
N THR A 167 -8.87 -21.82 7.72
CA THR A 167 -9.26 -23.03 8.43
C THR A 167 -8.57 -23.01 9.80
N PRO A 168 -9.30 -22.89 10.91
CA PRO A 168 -8.68 -22.64 12.21
C PRO A 168 -7.84 -23.85 12.64
N LEU A 169 -6.52 -23.66 12.72
CA LEU A 169 -5.59 -24.72 13.16
C LEU A 169 -5.65 -24.99 14.68
N ILE A 170 -6.25 -24.09 15.48
CA ILE A 170 -6.04 -24.06 16.94
C ILE A 170 -7.35 -23.91 17.76
N PHE A 171 -8.50 -23.60 17.14
CA PHE A 171 -9.76 -23.45 17.85
C PHE A 171 -10.91 -24.15 17.11
N PRO A 172 -11.96 -24.65 17.83
CA PRO A 172 -13.13 -25.26 17.21
C PRO A 172 -14.02 -24.16 16.63
N ALA A 173 -13.48 -23.44 15.66
CA ALA A 173 -14.22 -22.54 14.82
C ALA A 173 -14.71 -23.32 13.59
N PRO A 174 -15.91 -23.03 13.08
CA PRO A 174 -16.36 -23.61 11.81
C PRO A 174 -15.31 -23.31 10.73
N ALA A 175 -15.02 -24.30 9.88
CA ALA A 175 -14.21 -24.05 8.68
C ALA A 175 -14.95 -23.08 7.74
N GLY A 176 -14.23 -22.17 7.09
CA GLY A 176 -14.81 -21.14 6.21
C GLY A 176 -15.40 -19.97 6.99
N THR A 177 -14.64 -19.44 7.95
CA THR A 177 -15.02 -18.23 8.69
C THR A 177 -13.76 -17.38 8.82
N ASP A 178 -13.88 -16.10 8.50
CA ASP A 178 -12.78 -15.16 8.59
C ASP A 178 -12.43 -14.89 10.04
N TYR A 179 -11.13 -14.89 10.35
CA TYR A 179 -10.67 -14.71 11.72
C TYR A 179 -9.63 -13.61 11.82
N GLN A 180 -9.97 -12.64 12.66
CA GLN A 180 -9.00 -11.75 13.27
C GLN A 180 -8.92 -12.03 14.75
N ILE A 181 -7.69 -12.15 15.23
CA ILE A 181 -7.43 -12.41 16.64
C ILE A 181 -6.95 -11.10 17.24
N ILE A 182 -7.60 -10.67 18.31
CA ILE A 182 -7.13 -9.55 19.13
C ILE A 182 -6.84 -10.07 20.54
N THR A 183 -5.60 -9.89 20.96
CA THR A 183 -5.18 -10.13 22.34
C THR A 183 -5.22 -8.81 23.11
N LEU A 184 -6.07 -8.73 24.12
CA LEU A 184 -6.33 -7.55 24.92
C LEU A 184 -5.72 -7.66 26.32
N THR A 185 -4.86 -6.73 26.70
CA THR A 185 -4.51 -6.51 28.10
C THR A 185 -5.46 -5.49 28.71
N TYR A 186 -6.18 -5.90 29.75
CA TYR A 186 -7.09 -5.05 30.52
C TYR A 186 -6.56 -4.81 31.92
N ASN A 187 -6.57 -3.55 32.35
CA ASN A 187 -6.61 -3.20 33.77
C ASN A 187 -7.84 -2.31 34.01
N ALA A 188 -8.27 -2.15 35.27
CA ALA A 188 -9.52 -1.47 35.63
C ALA A 188 -9.74 -0.07 34.98
N THR A 189 -8.69 0.57 34.47
CA THR A 189 -8.70 1.93 33.93
C THR A 189 -8.21 2.07 32.49
N SER A 190 -7.65 1.02 31.87
CA SER A 190 -7.09 1.10 30.52
C SER A 190 -7.13 -0.23 29.78
N PHE A 191 -7.25 -0.12 28.46
CA PHE A 191 -7.17 -1.24 27.54
C PHE A 191 -5.98 -1.04 26.60
N GLN A 192 -5.28 -2.13 26.32
CA GLN A 192 -4.31 -2.20 25.23
C GLN A 192 -4.50 -3.53 24.53
N GLY A 193 -4.17 -3.60 23.25
CA GLY A 193 -4.26 -4.85 22.53
C GLY A 193 -3.43 -4.90 21.27
N LEU A 194 -3.17 -6.11 20.83
CA LEU A 194 -2.54 -6.40 19.55
C LEU A 194 -3.49 -7.27 18.74
N GLY A 195 -3.70 -6.89 17.48
CA GLY A 195 -4.49 -7.65 16.53
C GLY A 195 -3.63 -8.24 15.42
N SER A 196 -4.09 -9.37 14.89
CA SER A 196 -3.53 -9.99 13.69
C SER A 196 -4.63 -10.64 12.87
N GLY A 197 -4.52 -10.57 11.56
CA GLY A 197 -5.46 -11.22 10.64
C GLY A 197 -4.92 -11.27 9.22
N LEU A 198 -5.67 -11.95 8.36
CA LEU A 198 -5.49 -11.95 6.92
C LEU A 198 -6.74 -11.33 6.28
N ALA A 199 -6.58 -10.73 5.11
CA ALA A 199 -7.68 -10.16 4.35
C ALA A 199 -7.47 -10.30 2.84
N ASP A 200 -8.60 -10.40 2.16
CA ASP A 200 -8.75 -10.45 0.71
C ASP A 200 -9.32 -9.13 0.20
N VAL A 201 -8.99 -8.78 -1.03
CA VAL A 201 -9.56 -7.65 -1.74
C VAL A 201 -10.98 -8.00 -2.18
N ASP A 202 -11.94 -7.13 -1.87
CA ASP A 202 -13.30 -7.26 -2.38
C ASP A 202 -13.36 -6.85 -3.85
N GLN A 203 -13.47 -7.85 -4.70
CA GLN A 203 -13.56 -7.73 -6.16
C GLN A 203 -14.75 -6.90 -6.67
N ASN A 204 -15.74 -6.63 -5.82
CA ASN A 204 -16.98 -5.97 -6.21
C ASN A 204 -17.10 -4.53 -5.67
N TRP A 205 -16.02 -3.94 -5.15
CA TRP A 205 -16.08 -2.62 -4.52
C TRP A 205 -14.84 -1.76 -4.69
N GLY A 206 -15.05 -0.46 -4.91
CA GLY A 206 -13.98 0.51 -5.13
C GLY A 206 -13.56 0.62 -6.60
N LEU A 207 -12.33 1.10 -6.82
CA LEU A 207 -11.79 1.33 -8.16
C LEU A 207 -11.23 0.02 -8.74
N ALA A 208 -11.71 -0.38 -9.92
CA ALA A 208 -11.31 -1.63 -10.57
C ALA A 208 -9.78 -1.79 -10.74
N ASP A 209 -9.08 -0.71 -11.09
CA ASP A 209 -7.63 -0.73 -11.25
C ASP A 209 -6.91 -0.96 -9.92
N VAL A 210 -7.44 -0.44 -8.80
CA VAL A 210 -6.87 -0.63 -7.47
C VAL A 210 -7.15 -2.05 -6.98
N VAL A 211 -8.38 -2.52 -7.15
CA VAL A 211 -8.80 -3.89 -6.83
C VAL A 211 -7.89 -4.90 -7.50
N SER A 212 -7.77 -4.84 -8.83
CA SER A 212 -6.92 -5.78 -9.59
C SER A 212 -5.43 -5.68 -9.25
N TYR A 213 -4.96 -4.49 -8.86
CA TYR A 213 -3.56 -4.28 -8.49
C TYR A 213 -3.20 -4.88 -7.13
N LEU A 214 -4.12 -4.82 -6.15
CA LEU A 214 -3.89 -5.31 -4.79
C LEU A 214 -4.25 -6.79 -4.59
N ASP A 215 -5.04 -7.38 -5.49
CA ASP A 215 -5.52 -8.77 -5.49
C ASP A 215 -4.43 -9.80 -5.85
N SER A 216 -3.36 -9.83 -5.07
CA SER A 216 -2.17 -10.60 -5.41
C SER A 216 -2.25 -12.11 -5.12
N ASP A 217 -3.11 -12.55 -4.20
CA ASP A 217 -3.15 -13.94 -3.71
C ASP A 217 -1.75 -14.50 -3.35
N GLN A 218 -0.87 -13.67 -2.76
CA GLN A 218 0.52 -14.08 -2.47
C GLN A 218 0.79 -14.36 -0.98
N VAL A 219 -0.14 -14.05 -0.08
CA VAL A 219 0.05 -14.26 1.36
C VAL A 219 -0.49 -15.64 1.73
N THR A 220 0.40 -16.59 2.04
CA THR A 220 -0.03 -17.94 2.41
C THR A 220 -0.78 -17.95 3.75
N ASP A 221 -1.92 -18.63 3.80
CA ASP A 221 -2.75 -18.75 5.01
C ASP A 221 -2.30 -19.87 5.99
N GLY A 222 -1.32 -20.68 5.58
CA GLY A 222 -0.85 -21.85 6.33
C GLY A 222 -1.79 -23.07 6.31
N SER A 223 -2.94 -22.97 5.63
CA SER A 223 -3.95 -24.02 5.42
C SER A 223 -4.08 -24.46 3.95
N GLY A 224 -3.32 -23.83 3.04
CA GLY A 224 -3.27 -24.17 1.61
C GLY A 224 -4.02 -23.17 0.72
N GLY A 225 -4.60 -22.11 1.29
CA GLY A 225 -5.13 -20.95 0.60
C GLY A 225 -4.15 -19.77 0.58
N PHE A 226 -4.58 -18.70 -0.08
CA PHE A 226 -3.83 -17.47 -0.20
C PHE A 226 -4.75 -16.28 0.07
N ALA A 227 -4.22 -15.31 0.78
CA ALA A 227 -4.81 -14.00 0.98
C ALA A 227 -4.02 -12.93 0.24
N ASP A 228 -4.59 -11.73 0.16
CA ASP A 228 -3.90 -10.58 -0.43
C ASP A 228 -3.03 -9.84 0.57
N VAL A 229 -3.51 -9.73 1.81
CA VAL A 229 -2.95 -8.82 2.80
C VAL A 229 -2.86 -9.48 4.18
N THR A 230 -1.71 -9.34 4.82
CA THR A 230 -1.54 -9.55 6.27
C THR A 230 -1.82 -8.24 7.01
N ILE A 231 -2.62 -8.32 8.07
CA ILE A 231 -2.95 -7.21 8.94
C ILE A 231 -2.31 -7.44 10.30
N THR A 232 -1.65 -6.41 10.81
CA THR A 232 -1.24 -6.31 12.22
C THR A 232 -1.76 -5.01 12.78
N SER A 233 -2.28 -5.02 13.99
CA SER A 233 -2.83 -3.81 14.60
C SER A 233 -2.44 -3.70 16.07
N SER A 234 -2.52 -2.48 16.56
CA SER A 234 -2.46 -2.16 17.98
C SER A 234 -3.67 -1.32 18.33
N VAL A 235 -4.20 -1.51 19.54
CA VAL A 235 -5.25 -0.68 20.09
C VAL A 235 -4.88 -0.23 21.49
N SER A 236 -5.30 0.97 21.86
CA SER A 236 -5.18 1.48 23.23
C SER A 236 -6.43 2.25 23.62
N SER A 237 -6.57 2.60 24.89
CA SER A 237 -7.60 3.56 25.35
C SER A 237 -6.98 4.86 25.86
N ALA A 238 -5.76 5.17 25.41
CA ALA A 238 -4.96 6.28 25.93
C ALA A 238 -5.45 7.62 25.37
N GLU A 239 -5.53 7.74 24.05
CA GLU A 239 -6.03 8.94 23.38
C GLU A 239 -7.44 8.67 22.86
N ARG A 240 -8.39 9.50 23.28
CA ARG A 240 -9.80 9.33 22.92
C ARG A 240 -10.28 10.55 22.19
N ASN A 241 -11.20 10.38 21.24
CA ASN A 241 -11.86 11.53 20.65
C ASN A 241 -12.63 12.28 21.75
N PRO A 242 -12.28 13.56 22.03
CA PRO A 242 -12.89 14.31 23.13
C PRO A 242 -14.36 14.65 22.87
N MET A 243 -14.83 14.49 21.63
CA MET A 243 -16.21 14.73 21.23
C MET A 243 -17.14 13.54 21.49
N ASP A 244 -16.59 12.38 21.86
CA ASP A 244 -17.37 11.18 22.18
C ASP A 244 -17.47 10.94 23.70
N THR A 245 -18.52 10.22 24.09
CA THR A 245 -18.62 9.70 25.46
C THR A 245 -17.96 8.33 25.55
N CYS A 246 -16.95 8.21 26.41
CA CYS A 246 -16.31 6.94 26.71
C CYS A 246 -16.37 6.60 28.20
N THR A 247 -17.24 5.65 28.54
CA THR A 247 -17.38 5.04 29.87
C THR A 247 -17.10 3.54 29.84
N PHE A 248 -16.39 3.06 28.81
CA PHE A 248 -16.10 1.64 28.57
C PHE A 248 -17.35 0.75 28.53
N LEU A 249 -18.43 1.27 27.93
CA LEU A 249 -19.59 0.45 27.56
C LEU A 249 -19.43 -0.05 26.13
N THR A 250 -19.96 -1.24 25.85
CA THR A 250 -19.95 -1.82 24.51
C THR A 250 -20.55 -0.84 23.49
N GLY A 251 -19.89 -0.67 22.35
CA GLY A 251 -20.31 0.23 21.27
C GLY A 251 -19.88 1.69 21.43
N GLN A 252 -19.29 2.08 22.55
CA GLN A 252 -18.72 3.42 22.71
C GLN A 252 -17.34 3.51 22.06
N PHE A 253 -17.06 4.64 21.39
CA PHE A 253 -15.75 4.96 20.82
C PHE A 253 -14.77 5.27 21.96
N CYS A 254 -14.00 4.26 22.32
CA CYS A 254 -13.14 4.28 23.51
C CYS A 254 -11.70 3.86 23.21
N LEU A 255 -11.44 3.38 22.00
CA LEU A 255 -10.17 2.83 21.61
C LEU A 255 -9.56 3.65 20.48
N ASP A 256 -8.26 3.83 20.49
CA ASP A 256 -7.44 4.36 19.38
C ASP A 256 -6.43 3.28 18.96
N GLY A 257 -5.58 3.58 17.98
CA GLY A 257 -4.50 2.66 17.63
C GLY A 257 -3.88 2.88 16.26
N THR A 258 -3.29 1.81 15.76
CA THR A 258 -2.68 1.76 14.42
C THR A 258 -2.90 0.39 13.81
N ALA A 259 -2.91 0.33 12.49
CA ALA A 259 -2.83 -0.92 11.75
C ALA A 259 -1.81 -0.81 10.62
N ASN A 260 -1.05 -1.88 10.41
CA ASN A 260 -0.13 -2.06 9.31
C ASN A 260 -0.63 -3.22 8.44
N LEU A 261 -0.85 -2.91 7.18
CA LEU A 261 -1.30 -3.84 6.15
C LEU A 261 -0.12 -4.12 5.24
N ARG A 262 0.18 -5.39 4.99
CA ARG A 262 1.31 -5.82 4.15
C ARG A 262 0.85 -6.88 3.17
N GLY A 263 1.27 -6.78 1.92
CA GLY A 263 0.89 -7.73 0.89
C GLY A 263 1.87 -7.69 -0.27
N SER A 264 1.40 -8.14 -1.43
CA SER A 264 2.07 -7.94 -2.71
C SER A 264 1.10 -7.26 -3.68
N THR A 265 1.57 -6.96 -4.88
CA THR A 265 0.73 -6.48 -5.99
C THR A 265 0.79 -7.43 -7.16
N ASN A 266 -0.27 -7.43 -7.96
CA ASN A 266 -0.27 -7.96 -9.33
C ASN A 266 0.37 -6.98 -10.31
N TYR A 267 1.50 -6.38 -9.92
CA TYR A 267 2.19 -5.44 -10.76
C TYR A 267 2.90 -6.18 -11.90
N VAL A 268 2.29 -6.12 -13.08
CA VAL A 268 2.96 -6.47 -14.34
C VAL A 268 3.55 -5.17 -14.89
N PRO A 269 4.89 -5.03 -14.99
CA PRO A 269 5.51 -3.82 -15.51
C PRO A 269 4.90 -3.47 -16.87
N GLU A 270 4.47 -2.23 -17.02
CA GLU A 270 3.79 -1.79 -18.25
C GLU A 270 4.64 -2.14 -19.48
N PRO A 271 4.00 -2.53 -20.61
CA PRO A 271 4.70 -2.97 -21.81
C PRO A 271 5.70 -1.95 -22.36
N GLY A 272 5.64 -0.68 -21.95
CA GLY A 272 6.56 0.39 -22.36
C GLY A 272 8.03 0.04 -22.12
N GLY A 273 8.38 -0.58 -20.99
CA GLY A 273 9.75 -1.00 -20.70
C GLY A 273 10.24 -2.12 -21.64
N LEU A 274 9.39 -3.11 -21.90
CA LEU A 274 9.67 -4.20 -22.84
C LEU A 274 9.67 -3.72 -24.30
N ALA A 275 8.82 -2.77 -24.65
CA ALA A 275 8.76 -2.17 -25.97
C ALA A 275 10.01 -1.32 -26.25
N LEU A 276 10.51 -0.57 -25.28
CA LEU A 276 11.77 0.18 -25.40
C LEU A 276 12.99 -0.73 -25.45
N LEU A 277 13.01 -1.80 -24.65
CA LEU A 277 14.06 -2.81 -24.69
C LEU A 277 14.03 -3.59 -26.02
N GLY A 278 12.83 -3.88 -26.54
CA GLY A 278 12.59 -4.46 -27.86
C GLY A 278 12.98 -3.54 -29.01
N LEU A 279 12.66 -2.25 -28.95
CA LEU A 279 13.07 -1.23 -29.92
C LEU A 279 14.59 -1.00 -29.88
N GLY A 280 15.20 -1.01 -28.68
CA GLY A 280 16.64 -0.95 -28.50
C GLY A 280 17.35 -2.16 -29.10
N ALA A 281 16.83 -3.37 -28.87
CA ALA A 281 17.34 -4.60 -29.46
C ALA A 281 17.16 -4.65 -31.00
N LEU A 282 16.04 -4.16 -31.52
CA LEU A 282 15.81 -4.00 -32.96
C LEU A 282 16.79 -3.00 -33.58
N GLY A 283 17.04 -1.87 -32.93
CA GLY A 283 18.04 -0.88 -33.36
C GLY A 283 19.45 -1.49 -33.44
N LEU A 284 19.85 -2.27 -32.43
CA LEU A 284 21.14 -2.98 -32.42
C LEU A 284 21.21 -4.10 -33.49
N GLY A 285 20.10 -4.79 -33.75
CA GLY A 285 20.00 -5.82 -34.79
C GLY A 285 20.14 -5.27 -36.22
N VAL A 286 19.55 -4.10 -36.50
CA VAL A 286 19.66 -3.41 -37.80
C VAL A 286 21.09 -2.88 -38.01
N LEU A 287 21.75 -2.39 -36.96
CA LEU A 287 23.14 -1.93 -37.01
C LEU A 287 24.13 -3.08 -37.26
N ARG A 288 23.86 -4.29 -36.77
CA ARG A 288 24.72 -5.47 -37.00
C ARG A 288 24.75 -5.92 -38.47
N ARG A 289 23.67 -5.69 -39.24
CA ARG A 289 23.63 -6.05 -40.68
C ARG A 289 24.40 -5.12 -41.59
N ARG A 290 24.76 -3.90 -41.16
CA ARG A 290 25.51 -2.94 -41.99
C ARG A 290 27.01 -3.22 -42.12
N LYS A 291 27.55 -4.28 -41.49
CA LYS A 291 28.96 -4.68 -41.60
C LYS A 291 29.23 -5.85 -42.58
N VAL A 292 28.22 -6.34 -43.30
CA VAL A 292 28.35 -7.48 -44.24
C VAL A 292 27.94 -7.09 -45.67
N ALA A 293 28.23 -5.85 -46.08
CA ALA A 293 28.18 -5.43 -47.48
C ALA A 293 29.48 -4.73 -47.83
#